data_AF-A0A9X7S653-F1
#
_entry.id   AF-A0A9X7S653-F1
#
_cell.length_a   1.000
_cell.length_b   1.000
_cell.length_c   1.000
_cell.angle_alpha   90.00
_cell.angle_beta   90.00
_cell.angle_gamma   90.00
#
_symmetry.space_group_name_H-M   'P 1'
#
loop_
_entity.id
_entity.type
_entity.pdbx_description
1 polymer ?
#
loop_
_entity_poly.entity_id
_entity_poly.type
_entity_poly.pdbx_seq_one_letter_code
_entity_poly.pdbx_strand_id
1 'polypeptide(L)' 'MYQIGSLVEMKKPHACVIKETGKKANQWKVLRVGADIKIQCTNCQHIIMMSRYDFDRKLKKVLQL' A
#
# COMPACT_ATOMS: atom_id res chain seq x y z
N MET A 1 7.30 0.46 -12.03
CA MET A 1 6.37 1.59 -12.24
C MET A 1 5.02 1.21 -11.65
N TYR A 2 4.28 2.15 -11.07
CA TYR A 2 2.93 1.94 -10.52
C TYR A 2 2.02 3.09 -10.98
N GLN A 3 0.72 2.84 -11.06
CA GLN A 3 -0.29 3.81 -11.47
C GLN A 3 -1.49 3.80 -10.51
N ILE A 4 -2.45 4.68 -10.75
CA ILE A 4 -3.72 4.64 -10.02
C ILE A 4 -4.41 3.30 -10.30
N GLY A 5 -4.84 2.62 -9.24
CA GLY A 5 -5.46 1.28 -9.32
C GLY A 5 -4.50 0.14 -9.02
N SER A 6 -3.18 0.34 -9.16
CA SER A 6 -2.20 -0.72 -8.95
C SER A 6 -2.22 -1.28 -7.53
N LEU A 7 -2.00 -2.58 -7.41
CA LEU A 7 -1.77 -3.26 -6.13
C LEU A 7 -0.28 -3.35 -5.85
N VAL A 8 0.12 -2.94 -4.65
CA VAL A 8 1.52 -2.88 -4.23
C VAL A 8 1.72 -3.56 -2.88
N GLU A 9 2.91 -4.11 -2.67
CA GLU A 9 3.34 -4.65 -1.39
C GLU A 9 4.31 -3.65 -0.73
N MET A 10 4.03 -3.29 0.52
CA MET A 10 4.91 -2.44 1.33
C MET A 10 5.89 -3.30 2.14
N LYS A 11 7.11 -2.78 2.35
CA LYS A 11 8.17 -3.47 3.12
C LYS A 11 7.76 -3.73 4.57
N LYS A 12 7.12 -2.74 5.22
CA LYS A 12 6.56 -2.89 6.56
C LYS A 12 5.07 -3.23 6.47
N PRO A 13 4.58 -4.19 7.27
CA PRO A 13 3.16 -4.49 7.31
C PRO A 13 2.37 -3.36 7.98
N HIS A 14 1.11 -3.25 7.61
CA HIS A 14 0.13 -2.45 8.31
C HIS A 14 -0.14 -3.03 9.71
N ALA A 15 -0.65 -2.21 10.63
CA ALA A 15 -0.98 -2.65 11.97
C ALA A 15 -2.18 -3.60 12.01
N CYS A 16 -3.05 -3.61 10.99
CA CYS A 16 -4.22 -4.48 10.96
C CYS A 16 -3.86 -5.96 10.80
N VAL A 17 -4.69 -6.82 11.38
CA VAL A 17 -4.62 -8.27 11.27
C VAL A 17 -5.67 -8.76 10.26
N ILE A 18 -5.30 -9.70 9.41
CA ILE A 18 -6.19 -10.44 8.51
C ILE A 18 -6.85 -11.53 9.36
N LYS A 19 -8.18 -11.51 9.48
CA LYS A 19 -8.91 -12.36 10.44
C LYS A 19 -8.76 -13.85 10.12
N GLU A 20 -8.67 -14.20 8.84
CA GLU A 20 -8.64 -15.57 8.34
C GLU A 20 -7.27 -16.24 8.55
N THR A 21 -6.19 -15.45 8.56
CA THR A 21 -4.81 -15.98 8.61
C THR A 21 -4.06 -15.61 9.89
N GLY A 22 -4.57 -14.67 10.68
CA GLY A 22 -3.89 -14.09 11.85
C GLY A 22 -2.64 -13.25 11.52
N LYS A 23 -2.29 -13.09 10.23
CA LYS A 23 -1.12 -12.33 9.77
C LYS A 23 -1.45 -10.85 9.57
N LYS A 24 -0.43 -9.99 9.60
CA LYS A 24 -0.60 -8.58 9.26
C LYS A 24 -0.70 -8.37 7.76
N ALA A 25 -1.54 -7.44 7.33
CA ALA A 25 -1.67 -7.08 5.92
C ALA A 25 -0.52 -6.16 5.47
N ASN A 26 0.00 -6.36 4.26
CA ASN A 26 1.00 -5.47 3.66
C ASN A 26 0.69 -5.12 2.19
N GLN A 27 -0.48 -5.53 1.69
CA GLN A 27 -0.98 -5.20 0.37
C GLN A 27 -1.81 -3.91 0.43
N TRP A 28 -1.53 -3.03 -0.53
CA TRP A 28 -2.18 -1.73 -0.64
C TRP A 28 -2.60 -1.46 -2.09
N LYS A 29 -3.68 -0.71 -2.27
CA LYS A 29 -4.14 -0.18 -3.55
C LYS A 29 -3.73 1.28 -3.68
N VAL A 30 -3.13 1.65 -4.82
CA VAL A 30 -2.80 3.05 -5.12
C VAL A 30 -4.06 3.79 -5.54
N LEU A 31 -4.40 4.86 -4.81
CA LEU A 31 -5.56 5.70 -5.09
C LEU A 31 -5.19 7.02 -5.77
N ARG A 32 -3.96 7.52 -5.56
CA ARG A 32 -3.46 8.76 -6.16
C ARG A 32 -1.96 8.64 -6.42
N VAL A 33 -1.54 9.16 -7.58
CA VAL A 33 -0.13 9.34 -7.92
C VAL A 33 0.12 10.83 -8.15
N GLY A 34 1.05 11.42 -7.40
CA GLY A 34 1.39 12.85 -7.45
C GLY A 34 2.69 13.12 -6.69
N ALA A 35 2.86 14.34 -6.18
CA ALA A 35 3.93 14.65 -5.21
C ALA A 35 3.79 13.77 -3.96
N ASP A 36 2.55 13.59 -3.51
CA ASP A 36 2.16 12.60 -2.52
C ASP A 36 1.44 11.41 -3.16
N ILE A 37 1.64 10.25 -2.57
CA ILE A 37 0.98 9.00 -2.94
C ILE A 37 -0.06 8.66 -1.87
N LYS A 38 -1.31 8.46 -2.32
CA LYS A 38 -2.41 8.00 -1.46
C LYS A 38 -2.61 6.51 -1.70
N ILE A 39 -2.56 5.72 -0.64
CA ILE A 39 -2.76 4.26 -0.70
C ILE A 39 -3.79 3.79 0.31
N GLN A 40 -4.51 2.73 -0.04
CA GLN A 40 -5.54 2.11 0.78
C GLN A 40 -5.17 0.66 1.10
N CYS A 41 -5.25 0.28 2.37
CA CYS A 41 -5.05 -1.11 2.78
C CYS A 41 -6.16 -1.99 2.21
N THR A 42 -5.82 -3.06 1.50
CA THR A 42 -6.83 -3.93 0.86
C THR A 42 -7.58 -4.82 1.86
N ASN A 43 -7.12 -4.89 3.12
CA ASN A 43 -7.77 -5.65 4.18
C ASN A 43 -8.78 -4.78 4.96
N CYS A 44 -8.31 -3.72 5.60
CA CYS A 44 -9.12 -2.91 6.53
C CYS A 44 -9.57 -1.56 5.96
N GLN A 45 -9.34 -1.30 4.66
CA GLN A 45 -9.73 -0.06 3.95
C GLN A 45 -9.14 1.25 4.51
N HIS A 46 -8.21 1.18 5.47
CA HIS A 46 -7.54 2.35 6.03
C HIS A 46 -6.69 3.04 4.95
N ILE A 47 -6.75 4.36 4.92
CA ILE A 47 -6.09 5.18 3.91
C ILE A 47 -4.96 5.98 4.54
N ILE A 48 -3.81 6.00 3.89
CA ILE A 48 -2.69 6.86 4.26
C ILE A 48 -2.19 7.64 3.05
N MET A 49 -1.56 8.76 3.32
CA MET A 49 -0.87 9.58 2.33
C MET A 49 0.57 9.80 2.81
N MET A 50 1.53 9.74 1.88
CA MET A 50 2.92 10.06 2.17
C MET A 50 3.59 10.63 0.93
N SER A 51 4.72 11.32 1.12
CA SER A 51 5.53 11.81 0.02
C SER A 51 5.91 10.67 -0.93
N ARG A 52 6.03 10.96 -2.22
CA ARG A 52 6.51 9.98 -3.22
C ARG A 52 7.85 9.37 -2.81
N TYR A 53 8.75 10.18 -2.27
CA TYR A 53 10.06 9.72 -1.79
C TYR A 53 9.94 8.67 -0.67
N ASP A 54 9.08 8.89 0.32
CA ASP A 54 8.85 7.90 1.38
C ASP A 54 8.14 6.66 0.88
N PHE A 55 7.19 6.82 -0.05
CA PHE A 55 6.50 5.71 -0.67
C PHE A 55 7.48 4.80 -1.41
N ASP A 56 8.32 5.36 -2.29
CA ASP A 56 9.28 4.59 -3.09
C ASP A 56 10.30 3.84 -2.21
N ARG A 57 10.76 4.46 -1.10
CA ARG A 57 11.64 3.77 -0.13
C ARG A 57 10.96 2.61 0.59
N LYS A 58 9.66 2.74 0.88
CA LYS A 58 8.86 1.75 1.61
C LYS A 58 8.22 0.71 0.69
N LEU A 59 8.15 0.96 -0.61
CA LEU A 59 7.66 0.03 -1.62
C LEU A 59 8.59 -1.18 -1.68
N LYS A 60 8.01 -2.38 -1.64
CA LYS A 60 8.74 -3.64 -1.82
C LYS A 60 8.66 -4.13 -3.25
N LYS A 61 7.44 -4.22 -3.79
CA LYS A 61 7.17 -4.57 -5.19
C LYS A 61 5.76 -4.15 -5.61
N VAL A 62 5.56 -4.03 -6.92
CA VAL A 62 4.24 -3.88 -7.53
C VAL A 62 3.72 -5.29 -7.83
N LEU A 63 2.51 -5.59 -7.37
CA LEU A 63 1.86 -6.90 -7.51
C LEU A 63 0.99 -6.97 -8.77
N GLN A 64 0.25 -5.90 -9.05
CA GLN A 64 -0.64 -5.79 -10.21
C GLN A 64 -0.74 -4.33 -10.65
N LEU A 65 -0.86 -4.10 -11.96
CA LEU A 65 -0.99 -2.77 -12.56
C LEU A 65 -2.44 -2.27 -12.61
#